data_AF-A0A352HRM7-F1
#
_entry.id   AF-A0A352HRM7-F1
#
_cell.length_a   1.000
_cell.length_b   1.000
_cell.length_c   1.000
_cell.angle_alpha   90.00
_cell.angle_beta   90.00
_cell.angle_gamma   90.00
#
_symmetry.space_group_name_H-M   'P 1'
#
loop_
_entity.id
_entity.type
_entity.pdbx_description
1 polymer ?
#
loop_
_entity_poly.entity_id
_entity_poly.type
_entity_poly.pdbx_seq_one_letter_code
_entity_poly.pdbx_strand_id
1 'polypeptide(L)'
;MKRLTRLAVPALLAAFAVTACSDEDHLSEGKMADLMADLQLADAYAESNLEYRSDSARNVLRLAVLEKHGVTQEELDQSLQWYGHNLENYSKLYEEVGKRLDRRQKKLLASVSNNSQDAAGSLWPYSPMAYLSQLSSQDALTFSVPVSDLPRGERLKWMMRLSRDLPVQITIGVDYKEGGTSYMMRRNSGGRRLEISLQSDSARTVSRIYGIMRVDNRAMLPVWMDSISLTHQPLAKETYNLHMQQTDYRGPRKSADAEQGAAMADNPLDEPQPGEPRHIEPVGKPIGIKPESKGAPDKTEPTRRPGGLRVAR
;
A
#
# COMPACT_ATOMS: atom_id res chain seq x y z
N MET A 1 15.91 -71.34 9.28
CA MET A 1 14.94 -70.29 9.63
C MET A 1 15.13 -69.03 8.75
N LYS A 2 14.99 -69.11 7.41
CA LYS A 2 15.20 -67.93 6.51
C LYS A 2 14.28 -67.89 5.27
N ARG A 3 13.12 -68.57 5.30
CA ARG A 3 12.18 -68.59 4.16
C ARG A 3 10.81 -67.94 4.43
N LEU A 4 10.52 -67.55 5.67
CA LEU A 4 9.23 -66.95 6.05
C LEU A 4 9.18 -65.41 5.90
N THR A 5 10.32 -64.74 5.73
CA THR A 5 10.37 -63.27 5.64
C THR A 5 10.17 -62.69 4.24
N ARG A 6 10.09 -63.52 3.18
CA ARG A 6 9.91 -63.04 1.80
C ARG A 6 8.45 -62.92 1.35
N LEU A 7 7.49 -63.43 2.14
CA LEU A 7 6.06 -63.36 1.84
C LEU A 7 5.32 -62.29 2.67
N ALA A 8 5.93 -61.75 3.73
CA ALA A 8 5.30 -60.75 4.58
C ALA A 8 5.33 -59.32 3.98
N VAL A 9 6.28 -59.02 3.10
CA VAL A 9 6.45 -57.69 2.48
C VAL A 9 5.38 -57.39 1.41
N PRO A 10 5.03 -58.30 0.47
CA PRO A 10 3.96 -58.01 -0.49
C PRO A 10 2.55 -58.04 0.14
N ALA A 11 2.35 -58.76 1.25
CA ALA A 11 1.07 -58.82 1.96
C ALA A 11 0.78 -57.55 2.76
N LEU A 12 1.81 -56.91 3.34
CA LEU A 12 1.65 -55.65 4.07
C LEU A 12 1.45 -54.44 3.12
N LEU A 13 2.00 -54.51 1.90
CA LEU A 13 1.81 -53.47 0.87
C LEU A 13 0.41 -53.55 0.20
N ALA A 14 -0.17 -54.75 0.10
CA ALA A 14 -1.52 -54.95 -0.41
C ALA A 14 -2.61 -54.57 0.61
N ALA A 15 -2.30 -54.62 1.92
CA ALA A 15 -3.24 -54.25 2.98
C ALA A 15 -3.45 -52.73 3.15
N PHE A 16 -2.56 -51.90 2.60
CA PHE A 16 -2.71 -50.43 2.60
C PHE A 16 -3.44 -49.87 1.37
N ALA A 17 -3.76 -50.71 0.37
CA ALA A 17 -4.41 -50.28 -0.86
C ALA A 17 -5.95 -50.37 -0.83
N VAL A 18 -6.56 -50.87 0.27
CA VAL A 18 -8.00 -51.20 0.32
C VAL A 18 -8.78 -50.32 1.32
N THR A 19 -8.17 -49.27 1.88
CA THR A 19 -8.87 -48.37 2.81
C THR A 19 -8.93 -46.94 2.29
N ALA A 20 -9.55 -46.72 1.12
CA ALA A 20 -10.04 -45.40 0.68
C ALA A 20 -10.92 -45.46 -0.59
N CYS A 21 -11.79 -46.46 -0.75
CA CYS A 21 -12.93 -46.34 -1.68
C CYS A 21 -14.19 -46.28 -0.82
N SER A 22 -14.61 -45.06 -0.48
CA SER A 22 -16.00 -44.83 -0.08
C SER A 22 -16.85 -44.86 -1.34
N ASP A 23 -17.79 -45.80 -1.42
CA ASP A 23 -18.80 -46.02 -2.48
C ASP A 23 -19.81 -44.86 -2.62
N GLU A 24 -19.39 -43.61 -2.48
CA GLU A 24 -20.23 -42.45 -2.79
C GLU A 24 -19.73 -41.79 -4.07
N ASP A 25 -20.51 -41.93 -5.15
CA ASP A 25 -20.30 -41.30 -6.48
C ASP A 25 -20.43 -39.76 -6.44
N HIS A 26 -20.43 -39.14 -5.25
CA HIS A 26 -20.57 -37.70 -5.08
C HIS A 26 -19.83 -37.22 -3.81
N LEU A 27 -19.43 -35.95 -3.83
CA LEU A 27 -18.88 -35.27 -2.67
C LEU A 27 -19.95 -35.14 -1.59
N SER A 28 -19.57 -35.45 -0.34
CA SER A 28 -20.44 -35.23 0.81
C SER A 28 -20.88 -33.77 0.92
N GLU A 29 -22.07 -33.53 1.45
CA GLU A 29 -22.67 -32.19 1.57
C GLU A 29 -21.74 -31.19 2.26
N GLY A 30 -21.02 -31.64 3.29
CA GLY A 30 -20.04 -30.82 3.98
C GLY A 30 -18.88 -30.40 3.07
N LYS A 31 -18.22 -31.37 2.41
CA LYS A 31 -17.07 -31.10 1.53
C LYS A 31 -17.49 -30.25 0.33
N MET A 32 -18.63 -30.56 -0.27
CA MET A 32 -19.19 -29.81 -1.40
C MET A 32 -19.54 -28.38 -1.02
N ALA A 33 -20.14 -28.14 0.16
CA ALA A 33 -20.48 -26.79 0.59
C ALA A 33 -19.25 -25.93 0.93
N ASP A 34 -18.18 -26.52 1.49
CA ASP A 34 -16.92 -25.82 1.70
C ASP A 34 -16.24 -25.45 0.37
N LEU A 35 -16.25 -26.37 -0.60
CA LEU A 35 -15.73 -26.14 -1.95
C LEU A 35 -16.53 -25.05 -2.68
N MET A 36 -17.85 -25.14 -2.70
CA MET A 36 -18.73 -24.18 -3.37
C MET A 36 -18.62 -22.78 -2.76
N ALA A 37 -18.49 -22.66 -1.43
CA ALA A 37 -18.25 -21.38 -0.77
C ALA A 37 -16.92 -20.74 -1.19
N ASP A 38 -15.85 -21.55 -1.35
CA ASP A 38 -14.56 -21.05 -1.83
C ASP A 38 -14.58 -20.68 -3.32
N LEU A 39 -15.28 -21.46 -4.15
CA LEU A 39 -15.43 -21.16 -5.57
C LEU A 39 -16.20 -19.86 -5.80
N GLN A 40 -17.31 -19.64 -5.07
CA GLN A 40 -18.07 -18.38 -5.15
C GLN A 40 -17.24 -17.18 -4.69
N LEU A 41 -16.44 -17.35 -3.63
CA LEU A 41 -15.54 -16.30 -3.16
C LEU A 41 -14.43 -15.98 -4.18
N ALA A 42 -13.87 -17.01 -4.80
CA ALA A 42 -12.87 -16.88 -5.86
C ALA A 42 -13.44 -16.17 -7.09
N ASP A 43 -14.66 -16.50 -7.50
CA ASP A 43 -15.35 -15.84 -8.61
C ASP A 43 -15.63 -14.37 -8.30
N ALA A 44 -16.14 -14.07 -7.10
CA ALA A 44 -16.34 -12.68 -6.65
C ALA A 44 -15.03 -11.89 -6.58
N TYR A 45 -13.94 -12.52 -6.12
CA TYR A 45 -12.61 -11.92 -6.10
C TYR A 45 -12.12 -11.61 -7.53
N ALA A 46 -12.25 -12.56 -8.45
CA ALA A 46 -11.82 -12.41 -9.83
C ALA A 46 -12.59 -11.31 -10.58
N GLU A 47 -13.87 -11.10 -10.25
CA GLU A 47 -14.66 -10.01 -10.83
C GLU A 47 -14.22 -8.63 -10.33
N SER A 48 -13.77 -8.54 -9.08
CA SER A 48 -13.33 -7.29 -8.45
C SER A 48 -11.88 -6.90 -8.78
N ASN A 49 -11.02 -7.84 -9.18
CA ASN A 49 -9.60 -7.61 -9.42
C ASN A 49 -9.27 -7.58 -10.93
N LEU A 50 -8.61 -6.51 -11.39
CA LEU A 50 -8.24 -6.30 -12.79
C LEU A 50 -7.34 -7.42 -13.35
N GLU A 51 -6.50 -8.03 -12.51
CA GLU A 51 -5.55 -9.09 -12.89
C GLU A 51 -6.23 -10.41 -13.26
N TYR A 52 -7.43 -10.67 -12.74
CA TYR A 52 -8.16 -11.93 -12.93
C TYR A 52 -9.36 -11.79 -13.89
N ARG A 53 -9.45 -10.70 -14.66
CA ARG A 53 -10.58 -10.49 -15.60
C ARG A 53 -10.54 -11.40 -16.83
N SER A 54 -9.37 -11.91 -17.20
CA SER A 54 -9.25 -12.83 -18.34
C SER A 54 -9.75 -14.23 -17.98
N ASP A 55 -10.41 -14.91 -18.93
CA ASP A 55 -10.95 -16.25 -18.69
C ASP A 55 -9.87 -17.26 -18.28
N SER A 56 -8.65 -17.11 -18.82
CA SER A 56 -7.50 -17.92 -18.43
C SER A 56 -7.14 -17.75 -16.96
N ALA A 57 -7.10 -16.50 -16.46
CA ALA A 57 -6.77 -16.23 -15.07
C ALA A 57 -7.87 -16.71 -14.11
N ARG A 58 -9.15 -16.60 -14.51
CA ARG A 58 -10.28 -17.16 -13.76
C ARG A 58 -10.19 -18.67 -13.63
N ASN A 59 -9.84 -19.37 -14.71
CA ASN A 59 -9.69 -20.83 -14.70
C ASN A 59 -8.55 -21.29 -13.80
N VAL A 60 -7.41 -20.59 -13.81
CA VAL A 60 -6.30 -20.89 -12.88
C VAL A 60 -6.76 -20.75 -11.43
N LEU A 61 -7.51 -19.70 -11.11
CA LEU A 61 -8.03 -19.50 -9.75
C LEU A 61 -9.01 -20.61 -9.34
N ARG A 62 -9.91 -21.04 -10.23
CA ARG A 62 -10.82 -22.16 -9.97
C ARG A 62 -10.08 -23.48 -9.75
N LEU A 63 -9.07 -23.79 -10.58
CA LEU A 63 -8.23 -24.97 -10.42
C LEU A 63 -7.47 -24.95 -9.08
N ALA A 64 -6.97 -23.79 -8.65
CA ALA A 64 -6.32 -23.64 -7.35
C ALA A 64 -7.28 -23.89 -6.18
N VAL A 65 -8.55 -23.51 -6.32
CA VAL A 65 -9.58 -23.81 -5.30
C VAL A 65 -9.89 -25.31 -5.27
N LEU A 66 -10.03 -25.96 -6.43
CA LEU A 66 -10.22 -27.41 -6.53
C LEU A 66 -9.07 -28.18 -5.86
N GLU A 67 -7.83 -27.79 -6.18
CA GLU A 67 -6.62 -28.37 -5.59
C GLU A 67 -6.60 -28.21 -4.06
N LYS A 68 -6.96 -27.03 -3.54
CA LYS A 68 -7.04 -26.76 -2.09
C LYS A 68 -7.98 -27.72 -1.36
N HIS A 69 -9.08 -28.13 -2.00
CA HIS A 69 -10.05 -29.07 -1.43
C HIS A 69 -9.74 -30.54 -1.73
N GLY A 70 -8.67 -30.82 -2.48
CA GLY A 70 -8.34 -32.17 -2.95
C GLY A 70 -9.51 -32.76 -3.74
N VAL A 71 -10.03 -31.98 -4.69
CA VAL A 71 -11.13 -32.35 -5.59
C VAL A 71 -10.67 -32.14 -7.02
N THR A 72 -10.91 -33.12 -7.87
CA THR A 72 -10.68 -33.02 -9.31
C THR A 72 -11.87 -32.37 -10.02
N GLN A 73 -11.68 -31.90 -11.25
CA GLN A 73 -12.78 -31.29 -12.00
C GLN A 73 -13.86 -32.33 -12.32
N GLU A 74 -13.46 -33.56 -12.59
CA GLU A 74 -14.33 -34.69 -12.88
C GLU A 74 -15.20 -35.06 -11.68
N GLU A 75 -14.63 -35.13 -10.47
CA GLU A 75 -15.37 -35.40 -9.23
C GLU A 75 -16.39 -34.29 -8.93
N LEU A 76 -16.04 -33.03 -9.19
CA LEU A 76 -16.96 -31.91 -9.05
C LEU A 76 -18.14 -32.06 -10.02
N ASP A 77 -17.87 -32.34 -11.29
CA ASP A 77 -18.90 -32.47 -12.33
C ASP A 77 -19.86 -33.64 -12.03
N GLN A 78 -19.34 -34.79 -11.57
CA GLN A 78 -20.14 -35.94 -11.12
C GLN A 78 -21.02 -35.57 -9.92
N SER A 79 -20.45 -34.88 -8.93
CA SER A 79 -21.20 -34.44 -7.75
C SER A 79 -22.32 -33.47 -8.11
N LEU A 80 -22.03 -32.50 -8.98
CA LEU A 80 -23.03 -31.54 -9.48
C LEU A 80 -24.17 -32.25 -10.22
N GLN A 81 -23.84 -33.27 -11.03
CA GLN A 81 -24.86 -34.07 -11.70
C GLN A 81 -25.75 -34.78 -10.67
N TRP A 82 -25.18 -35.43 -9.66
CA TRP A 82 -25.95 -36.10 -8.61
C TRP A 82 -26.85 -35.12 -7.85
N TYR A 83 -26.31 -33.98 -7.41
CA TYR A 83 -27.08 -32.96 -6.70
C TYR A 83 -28.17 -32.33 -7.59
N GLY A 84 -27.94 -32.19 -8.89
CA GLY A 84 -28.95 -31.73 -9.85
C GLY A 84 -30.17 -32.66 -9.94
N HIS A 85 -29.97 -33.97 -9.75
CA HIS A 85 -31.06 -34.94 -9.68
C HIS A 85 -31.70 -35.03 -8.29
N ASN A 86 -31.01 -34.55 -7.25
CA ASN A 86 -31.45 -34.59 -5.86
C ASN A 86 -31.74 -33.18 -5.32
N LEU A 87 -32.81 -32.55 -5.83
CA LEU A 87 -33.13 -31.15 -5.55
C LEU A 87 -33.30 -30.81 -4.05
N GLU A 88 -33.81 -31.74 -3.24
CA GLU A 88 -33.91 -31.52 -1.79
C GLU A 88 -32.53 -31.40 -1.14
N ASN A 89 -31.59 -32.27 -1.53
CA ASN A 89 -30.21 -32.22 -1.05
C ASN A 89 -29.46 -31.01 -1.60
N TYR A 90 -29.76 -30.60 -2.82
CA TYR A 90 -29.21 -29.37 -3.41
C TYR A 90 -29.66 -28.12 -2.65
N SER A 91 -30.93 -28.04 -2.24
CA SER A 91 -31.41 -26.93 -1.41
C SER A 91 -30.68 -26.86 -0.06
N LYS A 92 -30.53 -28.01 0.62
CA LYS A 92 -29.78 -28.11 1.88
C LYS A 92 -28.31 -27.70 1.72
N LEU A 93 -27.68 -28.17 0.64
CA LEU A 93 -26.32 -27.79 0.26
C LEU A 93 -26.17 -26.27 0.16
N TYR A 94 -27.06 -25.58 -0.56
CA TYR A 94 -26.98 -24.13 -0.72
C TYR A 94 -27.27 -23.36 0.58
N GLU A 95 -28.17 -23.84 1.43
CA GLU A 95 -28.35 -23.28 2.78
C GLU A 95 -27.06 -23.38 3.60
N GLU A 96 -26.37 -24.52 3.53
CA GLU A 96 -25.10 -24.73 4.22
C GLU A 96 -23.96 -23.88 3.62
N VAL A 97 -23.92 -23.66 2.31
CA VAL A 97 -23.01 -22.70 1.66
C VAL A 97 -23.27 -21.29 2.20
N GLY A 98 -24.54 -20.86 2.25
CA GLY A 98 -24.93 -19.56 2.80
C GLY A 98 -24.49 -19.38 4.25
N LYS A 99 -24.74 -20.37 5.12
CA LYS A 99 -24.30 -20.36 6.52
C LYS A 99 -22.77 -20.26 6.65
N ARG A 100 -22.01 -20.94 5.80
CA ARG A 100 -20.54 -20.85 5.78
C ARG A 100 -20.06 -19.46 5.40
N LEU A 101 -20.61 -18.88 4.33
CA LEU A 101 -20.29 -17.52 3.90
C LEU A 101 -20.64 -16.50 4.98
N ASP A 102 -21.82 -16.59 5.59
CA ASP A 102 -22.23 -15.73 6.70
C ASP A 102 -21.30 -15.85 7.90
N ARG A 103 -20.92 -17.08 8.27
CA ARG A 103 -19.97 -17.32 9.38
C ARG A 103 -18.61 -16.71 9.07
N ARG A 104 -18.12 -16.85 7.84
CA ARG A 104 -16.85 -16.25 7.38
C ARG A 104 -16.93 -14.73 7.39
N GLN A 105 -18.02 -14.15 6.87
CA GLN A 105 -18.27 -12.71 6.93
C GLN A 105 -18.30 -12.21 8.37
N LYS A 106 -19.07 -12.85 9.26
CA LYS A 106 -19.11 -12.50 10.68
C LYS A 106 -17.75 -12.64 11.34
N LYS A 107 -16.97 -13.67 11.03
CA LYS A 107 -15.60 -13.85 11.54
C LYS A 107 -14.68 -12.74 11.04
N LEU A 108 -14.78 -12.32 9.77
CA LEU A 108 -14.02 -11.21 9.23
C LEU A 108 -14.42 -9.89 9.92
N LEU A 109 -15.71 -9.60 10.03
CA LEU A 109 -16.22 -8.42 10.73
C LEU A 109 -15.83 -8.41 12.21
N ALA A 110 -15.90 -9.56 12.89
CA ALA A 110 -15.44 -9.70 14.26
C ALA A 110 -13.92 -9.55 14.38
N SER A 111 -13.13 -10.03 13.41
CA SER A 111 -11.68 -9.79 13.39
C SER A 111 -11.33 -8.33 13.15
N VAL A 112 -12.12 -7.62 12.33
CA VAL A 112 -11.99 -6.16 12.13
C VAL A 112 -12.44 -5.40 13.37
N SER A 113 -13.51 -5.83 14.04
CA SER A 113 -14.03 -5.23 15.27
C SER A 113 -13.11 -5.48 16.47
N ASN A 114 -12.56 -6.68 16.61
CA ASN A 114 -11.60 -7.01 17.67
C ASN A 114 -10.25 -6.33 17.43
N ASN A 115 -9.82 -6.14 16.17
CA ASN A 115 -8.71 -5.24 15.84
C ASN A 115 -9.00 -3.76 16.13
N SER A 116 -10.26 -3.36 16.29
CA SER A 116 -10.64 -2.01 16.70
C SER A 116 -10.77 -1.84 18.22
N GLN A 117 -10.81 -2.94 18.99
CA GLN A 117 -10.97 -2.92 20.44
C GLN A 117 -9.72 -3.34 21.22
N ASP A 118 -8.79 -4.09 20.61
CA ASP A 118 -7.44 -4.36 21.15
C ASP A 118 -6.38 -3.59 20.34
N ALA A 119 -6.21 -2.32 20.68
CA ALA A 119 -5.31 -1.37 20.01
C ALA A 119 -3.83 -1.63 20.29
N ALA A 120 -3.30 -2.77 19.83
CA ALA A 120 -1.88 -2.86 19.48
C ALA A 120 -1.59 -2.10 18.17
N GLY A 121 -2.62 -1.68 17.41
CA GLY A 121 -2.51 -1.10 16.07
C GLY A 121 -3.19 0.25 15.81
N SER A 122 -4.05 0.75 16.71
CA SER A 122 -4.74 2.04 16.54
C SER A 122 -3.96 3.17 17.22
N LEU A 123 -3.57 4.16 16.44
CA LEU A 123 -2.78 5.32 16.85
C LEU A 123 -3.60 6.62 16.88
N TRP A 124 -4.93 6.55 16.72
CA TRP A 124 -5.80 7.73 16.70
C TRP A 124 -6.28 8.10 18.11
N PRO A 125 -5.80 9.21 18.72
CA PRO A 125 -6.16 9.55 20.09
C PRO A 125 -7.41 10.43 20.18
N TYR A 126 -7.95 10.89 19.05
CA TYR A 126 -9.06 11.84 19.01
C TYR A 126 -10.40 11.13 18.77
N SER A 127 -11.48 11.90 18.82
CA SER A 127 -12.80 11.42 18.41
C SER A 127 -12.76 10.82 17.00
N PRO A 128 -13.40 9.66 16.75
CA PRO A 128 -13.59 9.11 15.41
C PRO A 128 -14.51 9.98 14.53
N MET A 129 -15.15 10.98 15.11
CA MET A 129 -16.02 11.94 14.45
C MET A 129 -15.44 13.34 14.52
N ALA A 130 -15.49 14.07 13.41
CA ALA A 130 -15.14 15.48 13.37
C ALA A 130 -16.02 16.25 12.37
N TYR A 131 -16.06 17.57 12.57
CA TYR A 131 -16.95 18.46 11.84
C TYR A 131 -16.18 19.69 11.38
N LEU A 132 -16.27 20.01 10.09
CA LEU A 132 -15.74 21.24 9.52
C LEU A 132 -16.90 22.18 9.23
N SER A 133 -16.90 23.34 9.89
CA SER A 133 -17.92 24.37 9.77
C SER A 133 -17.45 25.51 8.87
N GLN A 134 -18.36 26.10 8.09
CA GLN A 134 -18.09 27.36 7.38
C GLN A 134 -17.74 28.51 8.33
N LEU A 135 -18.24 28.46 9.57
CA LEU A 135 -18.00 29.49 10.59
C LEU A 135 -16.64 29.33 11.27
N SER A 136 -16.00 28.16 11.12
CA SER A 136 -14.66 27.93 11.65
C SER A 136 -13.64 28.74 10.87
N SER A 137 -12.58 29.20 11.55
CA SER A 137 -11.40 29.76 10.90
C SER A 137 -10.56 28.70 10.19
N GLN A 138 -10.81 27.41 10.49
CA GLN A 138 -10.11 26.27 9.91
C GLN A 138 -11.00 25.52 8.93
N ASP A 139 -10.53 25.39 7.69
CA ASP A 139 -11.15 24.58 6.64
C ASP A 139 -10.47 23.19 6.50
N ALA A 140 -9.74 22.79 7.55
CA ALA A 140 -8.92 21.58 7.54
C ALA A 140 -8.98 20.83 8.87
N LEU A 141 -9.05 19.51 8.79
CA LEU A 141 -8.79 18.60 9.91
C LEU A 141 -7.28 18.43 10.03
N THR A 142 -6.71 18.80 11.17
CA THR A 142 -5.29 18.62 11.47
C THR A 142 -5.13 17.73 12.69
N PHE A 143 -4.06 16.95 12.72
CA PHE A 143 -3.73 16.13 13.88
C PHE A 143 -2.22 15.98 14.02
N SER A 144 -1.78 15.74 15.26
CA SER A 144 -0.38 15.46 15.57
C SER A 144 -0.30 14.51 16.76
N VAL A 145 0.26 13.32 16.53
CA VAL A 145 0.37 12.25 17.52
C VAL A 145 1.85 11.96 17.75
N PRO A 146 2.40 12.21 18.95
CA PRO A 146 3.73 11.75 19.29
C PRO A 146 3.71 10.22 19.46
N VAL A 147 4.69 9.53 18.88
CA VAL A 147 4.79 8.06 18.97
C VAL A 147 6.24 7.69 19.29
N SER A 148 6.44 6.90 20.34
CA SER A 148 7.76 6.41 20.76
C SER A 148 8.04 4.97 20.33
N ASP A 149 6.99 4.14 20.26
CA ASP A 149 7.09 2.68 20.22
C ASP A 149 6.65 2.07 18.88
N LEU A 150 6.68 2.86 17.80
CA LEU A 150 6.37 2.36 16.46
C LEU A 150 7.54 1.54 15.91
N PRO A 151 7.33 0.26 15.53
CA PRO A 151 8.35 -0.51 14.84
C PRO A 151 8.80 0.17 13.54
N ARG A 152 10.09 0.02 13.23
CA ARG A 152 10.70 0.71 12.09
C ARG A 152 10.19 0.12 10.78
N GLY A 153 9.94 0.98 9.80
CA GLY A 153 9.49 0.53 8.49
C GLY A 153 8.04 0.07 8.48
N GLU A 154 7.21 0.46 9.45
CA GLU A 154 5.78 0.20 9.39
C GLU A 154 5.04 1.14 8.46
N ARG A 155 3.91 0.63 7.96
CA ARG A 155 2.99 1.36 7.10
C ARG A 155 1.90 1.98 7.95
N LEU A 156 1.77 3.29 7.85
CA LEU A 156 0.71 4.05 8.47
C LEU A 156 -0.44 4.19 7.50
N LYS A 157 -1.66 4.03 8.02
CA LYS A 157 -2.89 4.11 7.24
C LYS A 157 -3.86 5.04 7.95
N TRP A 158 -4.24 6.13 7.28
CA TRP A 158 -5.23 7.07 7.77
C TRP A 158 -6.50 6.98 6.93
N MET A 159 -7.59 6.61 7.59
CA MET A 159 -8.89 6.37 6.98
C MET A 159 -9.94 7.27 7.62
N MET A 160 -10.89 7.70 6.81
CA MET A 160 -12.11 8.36 7.29
C MET A 160 -13.19 8.27 6.22
N ARG A 161 -14.42 8.59 6.62
CA ARG A 161 -15.53 8.72 5.69
C ARG A 161 -16.16 10.11 5.81
N LEU A 162 -16.37 10.73 4.66
CA LEU A 162 -17.03 12.01 4.51
C LEU A 162 -18.54 11.83 4.34
N SER A 163 -19.32 12.79 4.84
CA SER A 163 -20.76 12.82 4.68
C SER A 163 -21.19 12.88 3.22
N ARG A 164 -20.42 13.57 2.38
CA ARG A 164 -20.65 13.77 0.95
C ARG A 164 -19.36 13.58 0.16
N ASP A 165 -19.50 13.48 -1.15
CA ASP A 165 -18.35 13.49 -2.06
C ASP A 165 -17.88 14.93 -2.29
N LEU A 166 -16.60 15.20 -2.08
CA LEU A 166 -15.99 16.51 -2.31
C LEU A 166 -14.48 16.40 -2.56
N PRO A 167 -13.92 17.33 -3.36
CA PRO A 167 -12.49 17.42 -3.56
C PRO A 167 -11.76 17.86 -2.27
N VAL A 168 -10.82 17.02 -1.84
CA VAL A 168 -10.00 17.25 -0.65
C VAL A 168 -8.53 17.05 -0.96
N GLN A 169 -7.69 17.80 -0.26
CA GLN A 169 -6.25 17.59 -0.22
C GLN A 169 -5.91 16.92 1.11
N ILE A 170 -5.44 15.69 1.06
CA ILE A 170 -5.07 14.90 2.24
C ILE A 170 -3.56 14.68 2.26
N THR A 171 -2.95 14.96 3.41
CA THR A 171 -1.51 14.80 3.65
C THR A 171 -1.31 14.05 4.96
N ILE A 172 -0.42 13.08 4.94
CA ILE A 172 0.05 12.37 6.13
C ILE A 172 1.57 12.39 6.12
N GLY A 173 2.19 12.58 7.27
CA GLY A 173 3.64 12.62 7.42
C GLY A 173 4.11 12.05 8.74
N VAL A 174 5.40 11.71 8.78
CA VAL A 174 6.14 11.29 9.96
C VAL A 174 7.38 12.13 10.11
N ASP A 175 7.66 12.52 11.35
CA ASP A 175 8.95 13.06 11.73
C ASP A 175 9.79 11.96 12.37
N TYR A 176 11.10 11.99 12.10
CA TYR A 176 12.05 11.04 12.67
C TYR A 176 12.83 11.67 13.81
N LYS A 177 13.25 10.85 14.79
CA LYS A 177 14.11 11.27 15.90
C LYS A 177 15.47 11.75 15.40
N GLU A 178 16.01 11.12 14.36
CA GLU A 178 17.30 11.49 13.74
C GLU A 178 17.22 12.77 12.89
N GLY A 179 16.02 13.36 12.75
CA GLY A 179 15.76 14.52 11.93
C GLY A 179 15.34 14.18 10.49
N GLY A 180 14.62 15.13 9.90
CA GLY A 180 13.94 14.94 8.63
C GLY A 180 12.54 14.36 8.79
N THR A 181 11.79 14.44 7.71
CA THR A 181 10.35 14.23 7.66
C THR A 181 10.00 13.51 6.37
N SER A 182 9.19 12.47 6.45
CA SER A 182 8.61 11.83 5.26
C SER A 182 7.14 12.15 5.20
N TYR A 183 6.62 12.56 4.05
CA TYR A 183 5.20 12.80 3.90
C TYR A 183 4.69 12.37 2.52
N MET A 184 3.40 12.08 2.47
CA MET A 184 2.67 11.82 1.26
C MET A 184 1.50 12.79 1.21
N MET A 185 1.33 13.43 0.05
CA MET A 185 0.23 14.33 -0.22
C MET A 185 -0.54 13.81 -1.42
N ARG A 186 -1.87 13.76 -1.31
CA ARG A 186 -2.76 13.36 -2.40
C ARG A 186 -3.94 14.30 -2.46
N ARG A 187 -4.26 14.80 -3.65
CA ARG A 187 -5.56 15.40 -3.92
C ARG A 187 -6.52 14.28 -4.30
N ASN A 188 -7.65 14.18 -3.61
CA ASN A 188 -8.72 13.26 -3.95
C ASN A 188 -9.90 14.06 -4.45
N SER A 189 -10.31 13.84 -5.70
CA SER A 189 -11.40 14.57 -6.35
C SER A 189 -12.74 13.84 -6.32
N GLY A 190 -12.81 12.68 -5.64
CA GLY A 190 -14.00 11.84 -5.59
C GLY A 190 -13.95 10.78 -4.49
N GLY A 191 -15.12 10.29 -4.09
CA GLY A 191 -15.29 9.23 -3.11
C GLY A 191 -15.47 9.72 -1.67
N ARG A 192 -16.53 9.23 -1.04
CA ARG A 192 -16.82 9.49 0.39
C ARG A 192 -15.82 8.81 1.32
N ARG A 193 -15.18 7.72 0.90
CA ARG A 193 -14.18 7.01 1.69
C ARG A 193 -12.80 7.54 1.33
N LEU A 194 -12.12 8.14 2.30
CA LEU A 194 -10.76 8.60 2.17
C LEU A 194 -9.81 7.62 2.82
N GLU A 195 -8.76 7.25 2.09
CA GLU A 195 -7.73 6.34 2.58
C GLU A 195 -6.37 6.77 2.06
N ILE A 196 -5.51 7.27 2.92
CA ILE A 196 -4.11 7.58 2.60
C ILE A 196 -3.19 6.68 3.41
N SER A 197 -2.03 6.35 2.86
CA SER A 197 -1.05 5.52 3.54
C SER A 197 0.35 6.01 3.30
N LEU A 198 1.23 5.84 4.28
CA LEU A 198 2.60 6.31 4.26
C LEU A 198 3.50 5.20 4.78
N GLN A 199 4.66 5.03 4.16
CA GLN A 199 5.64 4.06 4.58
C GLN A 199 6.75 4.76 5.35
N SER A 200 6.90 4.41 6.62
CA SER A 200 8.04 4.91 7.40
C SER A 200 9.35 4.29 6.91
N ASP A 201 10.45 4.99 7.11
CA ASP A 201 11.80 4.50 6.81
C ASP A 201 12.20 3.41 7.82
N SER A 202 12.65 2.26 7.31
CA SER A 202 13.15 1.14 8.12
C SER A 202 14.44 1.46 8.90
N ALA A 203 15.22 2.44 8.45
CA ALA A 203 16.49 2.81 9.08
C ALA A 203 16.34 3.86 10.19
N ARG A 204 15.15 4.45 10.34
CA ARG A 204 14.90 5.60 11.22
C ARG A 204 13.81 5.31 12.23
N THR A 205 13.81 6.07 13.31
CA THR A 205 12.82 5.93 14.37
C THR A 205 11.81 7.07 14.28
N VAL A 206 10.52 6.73 14.13
CA VAL A 206 9.45 7.73 14.11
C VAL A 206 9.31 8.37 15.50
N SER A 207 9.16 9.69 15.53
CA SER A 207 8.92 10.47 16.75
C SER A 207 7.50 11.04 16.80
N ARG A 208 6.94 11.38 15.65
CA ARG A 208 5.64 12.04 15.53
C ARG A 208 4.98 11.68 14.21
N ILE A 209 3.70 11.41 14.25
CA ILE A 209 2.84 11.26 13.08
C ILE A 209 1.96 12.50 13.01
N TYR A 210 1.82 13.10 11.84
CA TYR A 210 0.95 14.24 11.65
C TYR A 210 0.18 14.11 10.35
N GLY A 211 -0.91 14.85 10.24
CA GLY A 211 -1.67 14.90 9.01
C GLY A 211 -2.59 16.09 8.94
N ILE A 212 -2.94 16.44 7.71
CA ILE A 212 -3.87 17.50 7.37
C ILE A 212 -4.77 17.03 6.23
N MET A 213 -6.08 17.14 6.44
CA MET A 213 -7.07 17.01 5.39
C MET A 213 -7.75 18.37 5.23
N ARG A 214 -7.64 18.96 4.05
CA ARG A 214 -8.19 20.28 3.73
C ARG A 214 -9.21 20.15 2.61
N VAL A 215 -10.34 20.83 2.75
CA VAL A 215 -11.32 20.96 1.67
C VAL A 215 -10.80 21.97 0.65
N ASP A 216 -10.87 21.65 -0.65
CA ASP A 216 -10.32 22.53 -1.68
C ASP A 216 -11.08 23.87 -1.77
N ASN A 217 -12.39 23.88 -1.53
CA ASN A 217 -13.23 25.07 -1.56
C ASN A 217 -14.11 25.18 -0.30
N ARG A 218 -13.94 26.27 0.45
CA ARG A 218 -14.70 26.58 1.68
C ARG A 218 -16.21 26.63 1.47
N ALA A 219 -16.69 26.96 0.28
CA ALA A 219 -18.12 26.94 -0.05
C ALA A 219 -18.75 25.54 0.02
N MET A 220 -17.93 24.48 0.05
CA MET A 220 -18.40 23.09 0.16
C MET A 220 -18.59 22.62 1.60
N LEU A 221 -18.17 23.42 2.58
CA LEU A 221 -18.51 23.23 3.99
C LEU A 221 -20.02 23.48 4.20
N PRO A 222 -20.62 23.00 5.29
CA PRO A 222 -20.05 22.14 6.30
C PRO A 222 -19.90 20.68 5.85
N VAL A 223 -18.92 19.99 6.43
CA VAL A 223 -18.67 18.56 6.17
C VAL A 223 -18.56 17.83 7.50
N TRP A 224 -19.30 16.73 7.60
CA TRP A 224 -19.18 15.78 8.71
C TRP A 224 -18.26 14.64 8.28
N MET A 225 -17.46 14.18 9.22
CA MET A 225 -16.54 13.07 9.02
C MET A 225 -16.76 12.07 10.13
N ASP A 226 -16.85 10.81 9.76
CA ASP A 226 -17.00 9.69 10.68
C ASP A 226 -15.89 8.66 10.44
N SER A 227 -15.81 7.69 11.36
CA SER A 227 -14.92 6.54 11.26
C SER A 227 -13.44 6.91 11.05
N ILE A 228 -13.01 8.05 11.62
CA ILE A 228 -11.63 8.50 11.53
C ILE A 228 -10.77 7.53 12.34
N SER A 229 -9.78 6.96 11.68
CA SER A 229 -8.88 5.98 12.26
C SER A 229 -7.49 6.12 11.66
N LEU A 230 -6.49 5.97 12.52
CA LEU A 230 -5.08 5.91 12.15
C LEU A 230 -4.56 4.57 12.67
N THR A 231 -4.12 3.71 11.76
CA THR A 231 -3.59 2.41 12.13
C THR A 231 -2.18 2.23 11.59
N HIS A 232 -1.38 1.43 12.27
CA HIS A 232 -0.14 0.91 11.73
C HIS A 232 -0.32 -0.53 11.23
N GLN A 233 0.52 -0.92 10.28
CA GLN A 233 0.55 -2.25 9.71
C GLN A 233 2.01 -2.67 9.53
N PRO A 234 2.32 -3.96 9.75
CA PRO A 234 3.66 -4.47 9.58
C PRO A 234 4.10 -4.32 8.12
N LEU A 235 5.42 -4.19 7.94
CA LEU A 235 6.04 -4.10 6.63
C LEU A 235 5.76 -5.36 5.80
N ALA A 236 4.91 -5.26 4.78
CA ALA A 236 4.68 -6.32 3.82
C ALA A 236 5.60 -6.11 2.60
N LYS A 237 6.46 -7.10 2.31
CA LYS A 237 7.39 -7.06 1.16
C LYS A 237 6.65 -6.85 -0.17
N GLU A 238 5.45 -7.38 -0.29
CA GLU A 238 4.60 -7.28 -1.48
C GLU A 238 4.17 -5.84 -1.79
N THR A 239 3.95 -5.03 -0.76
CA THR A 239 3.48 -3.64 -0.92
C THR A 239 4.59 -2.61 -0.78
N TYR A 240 5.82 -3.04 -0.45
CA TYR A 240 6.96 -2.15 -0.24
C TYR A 240 7.31 -1.27 -1.45
N ASN A 241 7.06 -1.75 -2.66
CA ASN A 241 7.38 -1.00 -3.88
C ASN A 241 6.25 -0.06 -4.34
N LEU A 242 5.11 -0.03 -3.65
CA LEU A 242 3.94 0.76 -4.05
C LEU A 242 3.98 2.23 -3.56
N HIS A 243 5.13 2.70 -3.06
CA HIS A 243 5.29 4.04 -2.44
C HIS A 243 5.70 5.15 -3.42
N MET A 244 5.22 5.11 -4.66
CA MET A 244 5.73 5.94 -5.77
C MET A 244 5.52 7.46 -5.62
N GLN A 245 4.83 7.94 -4.58
CA GLN A 245 4.53 9.37 -4.38
C GLN A 245 4.83 9.90 -2.97
N GLN A 246 5.75 9.25 -2.26
CA GLN A 246 6.25 9.77 -0.99
C GLN A 246 7.41 10.75 -1.22
N THR A 247 7.39 11.85 -0.47
CA THR A 247 8.47 12.83 -0.44
C THR A 247 9.22 12.72 0.87
N ASP A 248 10.54 12.52 0.79
CA ASP A 248 11.41 12.51 1.94
C ASP A 248 12.20 13.82 2.01
N TYR A 249 11.95 14.59 3.08
CA TYR A 249 12.67 15.81 3.38
C TYR A 249 13.74 15.52 4.43
N ARG A 250 15.01 15.53 4.02
CA ARG A 250 16.13 15.57 4.96
C ARG A 250 16.43 17.06 5.19
N GLY A 251 16.21 17.53 6.42
CA GLY A 251 16.46 18.92 6.80
C GLY A 251 17.89 19.37 6.47
N PRO A 252 18.18 20.68 6.56
CA PRO A 252 19.51 21.19 6.27
C PRO A 252 20.55 20.41 7.08
N ARG A 253 21.47 19.75 6.40
CA ARG A 253 22.61 19.08 7.04
C ARG A 253 23.34 20.15 7.84
N LYS A 254 23.49 19.97 9.15
CA LYS A 254 24.55 20.68 9.87
C LYS A 254 25.85 20.34 9.14
N SER A 255 26.44 21.30 8.44
CA SER A 255 27.79 21.13 7.90
C SER A 255 28.72 20.93 9.09
N ALA A 256 29.55 19.89 9.06
CA ALA A 256 30.57 19.68 10.08
C ALA A 256 31.51 20.91 10.24
N ASP A 257 31.61 21.71 9.18
CA ASP A 257 32.38 22.97 9.13
C ASP A 257 31.86 24.04 10.10
N ALA A 258 30.57 24.03 10.46
CA ALA A 258 29.99 25.03 11.36
C ALA A 258 30.39 24.80 12.84
N GLU A 259 30.63 23.55 13.24
CA GLU A 259 31.12 23.24 14.59
C GLU A 259 32.64 23.43 14.70
N GLN A 260 33.40 23.26 13.59
CA GLN A 260 34.83 23.59 13.55
C GLN A 260 35.10 25.10 13.55
N GLY A 261 34.29 25.90 12.86
CA GLY A 261 34.39 27.37 12.89
C GLY A 261 34.06 27.98 14.26
N ALA A 262 33.16 27.35 15.03
CA ALA A 262 32.85 27.77 16.39
C ALA A 262 33.96 27.39 17.39
N ALA A 263 34.59 26.22 17.22
CA ALA A 263 35.73 25.80 18.07
C ALA A 263 37.01 26.61 17.82
N MET A 264 37.18 27.23 16.65
CA MET A 264 38.30 28.15 16.37
C MET A 264 38.07 29.58 16.88
N ALA A 265 36.85 29.95 17.29
CA ALA A 265 36.53 31.30 17.76
C ALA A 265 36.83 31.53 19.25
N ASP A 266 37.07 30.46 20.02
CA ASP A 266 37.38 30.52 21.46
C ASP A 266 38.88 30.52 21.78
N ASN A 267 39.75 30.78 20.79
CA ASN A 267 41.18 30.98 21.05
C ASN A 267 41.41 32.45 21.48
N PRO A 268 41.87 32.71 22.72
CA PRO A 268 42.08 34.08 23.18
C PRO A 268 43.27 34.70 22.46
N LEU A 269 42.98 35.74 21.67
CA LEU A 269 43.85 36.85 21.25
C LEU A 269 45.36 36.66 21.47
N ASP A 270 46.07 36.19 20.43
CA ASP A 270 47.49 36.50 20.31
C ASP A 270 47.61 37.98 19.88
N GLU A 271 48.11 38.82 20.77
CA GLU A 271 48.53 40.18 20.44
C GLU A 271 49.58 40.16 19.32
N PRO A 272 49.47 41.04 18.30
CA PRO A 272 50.47 41.08 17.24
C PRO A 272 51.76 41.71 17.77
N GLN A 273 52.86 40.94 17.80
CA GLN A 273 54.19 41.51 18.03
C GLN A 273 54.64 42.34 16.82
N PRO A 274 55.30 43.50 17.02
CA PRO A 274 55.62 44.43 15.95
C PRO A 274 56.99 44.10 15.33
N GLY A 275 56.99 43.81 14.02
CA GLY A 275 58.15 43.99 13.16
C GLY A 275 58.56 42.76 12.35
N GLU A 276 58.12 42.68 11.09
CA GLU A 276 59.01 42.50 9.93
C GLU A 276 58.23 42.68 8.61
N PRO A 277 58.88 43.15 7.53
CA PRO A 277 58.23 43.92 6.48
C PRO A 277 57.52 43.08 5.41
N ARG A 278 56.39 43.60 4.95
CA ARG A 278 55.62 43.10 3.80
C ARG A 278 56.46 43.17 2.52
N HIS A 279 56.74 42.03 1.91
CA HIS A 279 57.20 41.98 0.53
C HIS A 279 55.97 42.07 -0.40
N ILE A 280 55.88 43.16 -1.15
CA ILE A 280 54.89 43.39 -2.20
C ILE A 280 55.64 43.30 -3.52
N GLU A 281 55.24 42.38 -4.39
CA GLU A 281 55.62 42.43 -5.81
C GLU A 281 54.39 42.22 -6.72
N PRO A 282 54.43 42.77 -7.95
CA PRO A 282 53.37 43.67 -8.42
C PRO A 282 52.40 43.07 -9.45
N VAL A 283 51.25 43.74 -9.55
CA VAL A 283 50.24 43.59 -10.61
C VAL A 283 50.73 44.17 -11.94
N GLY A 284 50.63 43.42 -13.04
CA GLY A 284 50.84 43.90 -14.41
C GLY A 284 50.26 42.97 -15.50
N LYS A 285 49.23 43.44 -16.21
CA LYS A 285 48.42 42.81 -17.30
C LYS A 285 49.17 42.91 -18.66
N PRO A 286 48.77 42.21 -19.77
CA PRO A 286 47.53 42.55 -20.48
C PRO A 286 46.78 41.41 -21.19
N ILE A 287 45.57 41.81 -21.62
CA ILE A 287 44.53 41.09 -22.37
C ILE A 287 44.94 40.95 -23.84
N GLY A 288 44.66 39.80 -24.47
CA GLY A 288 44.76 39.60 -25.92
C GLY A 288 43.45 39.13 -26.53
N ILE A 289 42.91 39.90 -27.50
CA ILE A 289 41.71 39.61 -28.31
C ILE A 289 42.14 39.39 -29.78
N LYS A 290 41.69 38.25 -30.35
CA LYS A 290 41.27 37.87 -31.75
C LYS A 290 42.15 38.22 -32.98
N PRO A 291 42.07 37.42 -34.09
CA PRO A 291 41.05 37.62 -35.14
C PRO A 291 40.54 36.27 -35.73
N GLU A 292 39.28 36.02 -36.10
CA GLU A 292 38.44 36.44 -37.24
C GLU A 292 39.08 36.44 -38.65
N SER A 293 38.65 35.52 -39.53
CA SER A 293 38.65 35.71 -40.98
C SER A 293 37.42 35.08 -41.65
N LYS A 294 36.81 35.88 -42.52
CA LYS A 294 35.49 35.82 -43.17
C LYS A 294 35.34 34.80 -44.31
N GLY A 295 34.09 34.49 -44.68
CA GLY A 295 33.70 34.10 -46.03
C GLY A 295 32.28 33.52 -46.19
N ALA A 296 31.27 34.38 -46.37
CA ALA A 296 29.94 34.05 -46.94
C ALA A 296 30.01 34.11 -48.51
N PRO A 297 28.97 33.86 -49.36
CA PRO A 297 27.51 34.06 -49.15
C PRO A 297 26.57 32.97 -49.75
N ASP A 298 25.38 32.75 -49.17
CA ASP A 298 24.01 33.19 -49.58
C ASP A 298 23.30 32.38 -50.69
N LYS A 299 22.07 31.90 -50.38
CA LYS A 299 20.87 31.89 -51.26
C LYS A 299 19.61 31.34 -50.55
N THR A 300 18.70 32.26 -50.19
CA THR A 300 17.23 32.27 -50.46
C THR A 300 16.31 31.06 -50.16
N GLU A 301 15.53 31.18 -49.08
CA GLU A 301 14.03 31.10 -48.94
C GLU A 301 13.21 29.81 -49.27
N PRO A 302 11.91 29.71 -48.86
CA PRO A 302 11.37 29.11 -47.62
C PRO A 302 10.54 27.82 -47.88
N THR A 303 9.83 27.25 -46.87
CA THR A 303 8.40 26.81 -46.95
C THR A 303 7.94 25.78 -45.87
N ARG A 304 6.76 26.08 -45.29
CA ARG A 304 5.67 25.25 -44.69
C ARG A 304 5.73 24.62 -43.29
N ARG A 305 4.70 25.01 -42.52
CA ARG A 305 4.05 24.35 -41.37
C ARG A 305 3.45 22.98 -41.76
N PRO A 306 3.21 22.09 -40.78
CA PRO A 306 2.01 21.26 -40.74
C PRO A 306 1.12 21.73 -39.58
N GLY A 307 -0.19 21.99 -39.70
CA GLY A 307 -1.17 21.32 -40.55
C GLY A 307 -1.92 20.31 -39.69
N GLY A 308 -2.93 20.78 -38.95
CA GLY A 308 -3.76 19.94 -38.08
C GLY A 308 -4.73 19.07 -38.87
N LEU A 309 -5.16 17.97 -38.24
CA LEU A 309 -6.22 17.10 -38.76
C LEU A 309 -7.31 16.94 -37.70
N ARG A 310 -8.47 17.53 -38.00
CA ARG A 310 -9.76 17.20 -37.38
C ARG A 310 -10.23 15.86 -37.92
N VAL A 311 -10.77 15.01 -37.05
CA VAL A 311 -11.67 13.92 -37.45
C VAL A 311 -12.98 14.12 -36.69
N ALA A 312 -14.07 14.19 -37.46
CA ALA A 312 -15.43 14.25 -36.96
C ALA A 312 -15.95 12.85 -36.65
N ARG A 313 -16.57 12.68 -35.49
CA ARG A 313 -17.84 11.96 -35.32
C ARG A 313 -18.47 12.37 -33.99
#